data_AF-A0AAE2Y5R1-F1
#
_entry.id   AF-A0AAE2Y5R1-F1
#
_cell.length_a   1.000
_cell.length_b   1.000
_cell.length_c   1.000
_cell.angle_alpha   90.00
_cell.angle_beta   90.00
_cell.angle_gamma   90.00
#
_symmetry.space_group_name_H-M   'P 1'
#
loop_
_entity.id
_entity.type
_entity.pdbx_description
1 polymer ?
#
loop_
_entity_poly.entity_id
_entity_poly.type
_entity_poly.pdbx_seq_one_letter_code
_entity_poly.pdbx_strand_id
1 'polypeptide(L)'
;MKLVESILRFEKHFANAKKLVDKNVSDYFLYDTMAMECFQAVKALIKVGEHIVTEKKLGFPSTYREIFEILKTEGIISSEVFNSAKRLILL
;
A
#
# COMPACT_ATOMS: atom_id res chain seq x y z
N MET A 1 -7.69 10.29 -13.60
CA MET A 1 -7.63 11.08 -12.35
C MET A 1 -7.53 10.22 -11.09
N LYS A 2 -8.40 9.21 -10.86
CA LYS A 2 -8.41 8.39 -9.62
C LYS A 2 -7.09 7.64 -9.31
N LEU A 3 -6.36 7.18 -10.33
CA LEU A 3 -5.03 6.57 -10.15
C LEU A 3 -4.02 7.56 -9.61
N VAL A 4 -3.90 8.73 -10.24
CA VAL A 4 -2.99 9.81 -9.83
C VAL A 4 -3.27 10.24 -8.39
N GLU A 5 -4.55 10.39 -8.02
CA GLU A 5 -4.94 10.70 -6.64
C GLU A 5 -4.47 9.61 -5.65
N SER A 6 -4.58 8.34 -6.03
CA SER A 6 -4.14 7.22 -5.19
C SER A 6 -2.62 7.19 -5.03
N ILE A 7 -1.86 7.51 -6.09
CA ILE A 7 -0.40 7.64 -6.03
C ILE A 7 0.00 8.81 -5.13
N LEU A 8 -0.56 9.99 -5.34
CA LEU A 8 -0.27 11.18 -4.51
C LEU A 8 -0.60 10.94 -3.04
N ARG A 9 -1.70 10.21 -2.77
CA ARG A 9 -2.08 9.84 -1.41
C ARG A 9 -1.06 8.87 -0.79
N PHE A 10 -0.60 7.87 -1.53
CA PHE A 10 0.47 6.98 -1.07
C PHE A 10 1.73 7.77 -0.71
N GLU A 11 2.20 8.63 -1.62
CA GLU A 11 3.41 9.44 -1.42
C GLU A 11 3.30 10.34 -0.19
N LYS A 12 2.16 11.02 -0.03
CA LYS A 12 1.89 11.88 1.13
C LYS A 12 2.00 11.11 2.45
N HIS A 13 1.26 10.00 2.56
CA HIS A 13 1.21 9.24 3.81
C HIS A 13 2.54 8.53 4.11
N PHE A 14 3.21 8.03 3.07
CA PHE A 14 4.56 7.47 3.21
C PHE A 14 5.57 8.50 3.69
N ALA A 15 5.54 9.72 3.13
CA ALA A 15 6.41 10.81 3.54
C ALA A 15 6.12 11.25 5.00
N ASN A 16 4.86 11.27 5.40
CA ASN A 16 4.48 11.58 6.78
C ASN A 16 4.95 10.50 7.76
N ALA A 17 4.74 9.22 7.45
CA ALA A 17 5.25 8.11 8.25
C ALA A 17 6.78 8.20 8.41
N LYS A 18 7.51 8.49 7.33
CA LYS A 18 8.97 8.67 7.36
C LYS A 18 9.43 9.78 8.32
N LYS A 19 8.70 10.89 8.40
CA LYS A 19 9.03 11.99 9.33
C LYS A 19 8.90 11.61 10.81
N LEU A 20 8.15 10.54 11.10
CA LEU A 20 7.91 10.07 12.47
C LEU A 20 8.90 8.98 12.90
N VAL A 21 9.69 8.39 11.99
CA VAL A 21 10.60 7.26 12.27
C VAL A 21 11.58 7.55 13.40
N ASP A 22 12.12 8.78 13.45
CA ASP A 22 13.11 9.19 14.45
C ASP A 22 12.47 9.77 15.73
N LYS A 23 11.14 9.71 15.85
CA LYS A 23 10.41 10.23 17.01
C LYS A 23 10.24 9.16 18.08
N ASN A 24 10.05 9.59 19.33
CA ASN A 24 9.81 8.68 20.44
C ASN A 24 8.40 8.07 20.33
N VAL A 25 8.32 6.87 19.76
CA VAL A 25 7.07 6.10 19.60
C VAL A 25 6.52 5.52 20.91
N SER A 26 7.20 5.71 22.05
CA SER A 26 6.59 5.45 23.36
C SER A 26 5.52 6.47 23.72
N ASP A 27 5.48 7.62 23.03
CA ASP A 27 4.31 8.49 23.03
C ASP A 27 3.20 7.85 22.22
N TYR A 28 2.11 7.49 22.91
CA TYR A 28 0.94 6.84 22.33
C TYR A 28 0.33 7.64 21.16
N PHE A 29 0.32 8.97 21.24
CA PHE A 29 -0.19 9.81 20.16
C PHE A 29 0.68 9.73 18.90
N LEU A 30 2.02 9.71 19.08
CA LEU A 30 2.95 9.57 17.97
C LEU A 30 2.89 8.16 17.36
N TYR A 31 2.75 7.13 18.20
CA TYR A 31 2.53 5.76 17.74
C TYR A 31 1.27 5.64 16.88
N ASP A 32 0.12 6.09 17.38
CA ASP A 32 -1.16 6.03 16.66
C ASP A 32 -1.11 6.83 15.35
N THR A 33 -0.45 7.99 15.37
CA THR A 33 -0.25 8.80 14.16
C THR A 33 0.59 8.03 13.13
N MET A 34 1.71 7.44 13.54
CA MET A 34 2.56 6.65 12.65
C MET A 34 1.82 5.43 12.09
N ALA A 35 1.10 4.69 12.94
CA ALA A 35 0.29 3.55 12.52
C ALA A 35 -0.76 3.94 11.49
N MET A 36 -1.45 5.08 11.72
CA MET A 36 -2.43 5.61 10.79
C MET A 36 -1.80 6.01 9.45
N GLU A 37 -0.67 6.72 9.45
CA GLU A 37 0.03 7.10 8.22
C GLU A 37 0.46 5.86 7.41
N CYS A 38 0.99 4.82 8.06
CA CYS A 38 1.30 3.54 7.43
C CYS A 38 0.05 2.86 6.84
N PHE A 39 -1.04 2.79 7.60
CA PHE A 39 -2.29 2.18 7.16
C PHE A 39 -2.87 2.90 5.93
N GLN A 40 -2.85 4.24 5.92
CA GLN A 40 -3.34 5.02 4.79
C GLN A 40 -2.45 4.87 3.55
N ALA A 41 -1.14 4.75 3.71
CA ALA A 41 -0.22 4.45 2.60
C ALA A 41 -0.54 3.08 1.99
N VAL A 42 -0.70 2.02 2.81
CA VAL A 42 -1.05 0.67 2.32
C VAL A 42 -2.40 0.68 1.61
N LYS A 43 -3.42 1.35 2.16
CA LYS A 43 -4.74 1.48 1.52
C LYS A 43 -4.68 2.18 0.17
N ALA A 44 -3.83 3.19 0.03
CA ALA A 44 -3.62 3.85 -1.25
C ALA A 44 -2.90 2.93 -2.25
N LEU A 45 -1.93 2.15 -1.79
CA LEU A 45 -1.22 1.17 -2.61
C LEU A 45 -2.14 0.06 -3.12
N ILE A 46 -3.07 -0.44 -2.28
CA ILE A 46 -4.10 -1.40 -2.68
C ILE A 46 -4.92 -0.84 -3.85
N LYS A 47 -5.39 0.42 -3.76
CA LYS A 47 -6.16 1.06 -4.84
C LYS A 47 -5.37 1.18 -6.14
N VAL A 48 -4.07 1.46 -6.06
CA VAL A 48 -3.19 1.47 -7.24
C VAL A 48 -3.17 0.08 -7.87
N GLY A 49 -3.02 -0.97 -7.07
CA GLY A 49 -3.04 -2.35 -7.55
C GLY A 49 -4.39 -2.74 -8.19
N GLU A 50 -5.51 -2.43 -7.52
CA GLU A 50 -6.87 -2.65 -8.07
C GLU A 50 -7.05 -1.96 -9.41
N HIS A 51 -6.59 -0.71 -9.53
CA HIS A 51 -6.67 0.04 -10.76
C HIS A 51 -5.93 -0.66 -11.90
N ILE A 52 -4.68 -1.09 -11.67
CA ILE A 52 -3.88 -1.78 -12.68
C ILE A 52 -4.54 -3.10 -13.10
N VAL A 53 -5.00 -3.91 -12.14
CA VAL A 53 -5.70 -5.17 -12.42
C VAL A 53 -6.97 -4.94 -13.25
N THR A 54 -7.74 -3.91 -12.91
CA THR A 54 -8.97 -3.55 -13.62
C THR A 54 -8.71 -3.04 -15.03
N GLU A 55 -7.77 -2.09 -15.17
CA GLU A 55 -7.44 -1.45 -16.44
C GLU A 55 -6.87 -2.46 -17.45
N LYS A 56 -6.03 -3.37 -16.97
CA LYS A 56 -5.43 -4.44 -17.78
C LYS A 56 -6.30 -5.70 -17.88
N LYS A 57 -7.46 -5.75 -17.23
CA LYS A 57 -8.40 -6.89 -17.20
C LYS A 57 -7.74 -8.21 -16.77
N LEU A 58 -6.90 -8.16 -15.73
CA LEU A 58 -6.07 -9.29 -15.29
C LEU A 58 -6.81 -10.29 -14.38
N GLY A 59 -8.11 -10.11 -14.17
CA GLY A 59 -8.95 -10.99 -13.37
C GLY A 59 -9.80 -10.22 -12.35
N PHE A 60 -10.47 -10.97 -11.47
CA PHE A 60 -11.36 -10.45 -10.43
C PHE A 60 -10.87 -10.90 -9.06
N PRO A 61 -9.93 -10.18 -8.43
CA PRO A 61 -9.45 -10.52 -7.10
C PRO A 61 -10.58 -10.37 -6.07
N SER A 62 -10.71 -11.37 -5.20
CA SER A 62 -11.66 -11.41 -4.09
C SER A 62 -11.05 -10.90 -2.79
N THR A 63 -9.72 -10.85 -2.72
CA THR A 63 -8.99 -10.35 -1.55
C THR A 63 -7.92 -9.34 -1.95
N TYR A 64 -7.51 -8.50 -1.01
CA TYR A 64 -6.41 -7.57 -1.27
C TYR A 64 -5.09 -8.27 -1.59
N ARG A 65 -4.85 -9.46 -1.02
CA ARG A 65 -3.66 -10.26 -1.34
C ARG A 65 -3.66 -10.70 -2.80
N GLU A 66 -4.80 -11.17 -3.30
CA GLU A 66 -4.92 -11.66 -4.68
C GLU A 66 -4.60 -10.57 -5.71
N ILE A 67 -4.89 -9.30 -5.42
CA ILE A 67 -4.48 -8.18 -6.28
C ILE A 67 -2.97 -8.24 -6.54
N PHE A 68 -2.16 -8.31 -5.49
CA PHE A 68 -0.70 -8.30 -5.63
C PHE A 68 -0.16 -9.64 -6.16
N GLU A 69 -0.88 -10.74 -5.96
CA GLU A 69 -0.52 -12.04 -6.54
C GLU A 69 -0.71 -12.05 -8.06
N ILE A 70 -1.81 -11.47 -8.55
CA ILE A 70 -2.04 -11.25 -9.98
C ILE A 70 -0.92 -10.36 -10.55
N LEU A 71 -0.64 -9.22 -9.91
CA LEU A 71 0.42 -8.31 -10.39
C LEU A 71 1.80 -8.97 -10.45
N LYS A 72 2.11 -9.87 -9.51
CA LYS A 72 3.35 -10.65 -9.53
C LYS A 72 3.37 -11.66 -10.67
N THR A 73 2.26 -12.41 -10.83
CA THR A 73 2.13 -13.45 -11.87
C THR A 73 2.27 -12.85 -13.28
N GLU A 74 1.73 -11.65 -13.48
CA GLU A 74 1.83 -10.88 -14.72
C GLU A 74 3.19 -10.13 -14.89
N GLY A 75 4.13 -10.31 -13.96
CA GLY A 75 5.46 -9.71 -14.02
C GLY A 75 5.49 -8.19 -13.80
N ILE A 76 4.40 -7.59 -13.32
CA ILE A 76 4.29 -6.14 -13.07
C ILE A 76 5.06 -5.74 -11.80
N ILE A 77 5.10 -6.63 -10.81
CA ILE A 77 5.90 -6.45 -9.59
C ILE A 77 6.80 -7.66 -9.36
N SER A 78 7.93 -7.44 -8.67
CA SER A 78 8.84 -8.52 -8.30
C SER A 78 8.29 -9.37 -7.15
N SER A 79 8.81 -10.59 -7.00
CA SER A 79 8.54 -11.45 -5.84
C SER A 79 8.87 -10.78 -4.51
N GLU A 80 9.91 -9.94 -4.47
CA GLU A 80 10.32 -9.19 -3.28
C GLU A 80 9.26 -8.16 -2.87
N VAL A 81 8.76 -7.39 -3.85
CA VAL A 81 7.68 -6.41 -3.63
C VAL A 81 6.41 -7.12 -3.19
N PHE A 82 6.03 -8.22 -3.83
CA PHE A 82 4.88 -9.03 -3.42
C PHE A 82 5.00 -9.53 -1.97
N ASN A 83 6.17 -10.08 -1.60
CA ASN A 83 6.39 -10.58 -0.25
C ASN A 83 6.33 -9.46 0.79
N SER A 84 6.77 -8.26 0.44
CA SER A 84 6.65 -7.08 1.31
C SER A 84 5.22 -6.59 1.44
N ALA A 85 4.49 -6.48 0.33
CA ALA A 85 3.07 -6.12 0.32
C ALA A 85 2.23 -7.10 1.15
N LYS A 86 2.50 -8.42 1.03
CA LYS A 86 1.79 -9.46 1.77
C LYS A 86 1.87 -9.28 3.29
N ARG A 87 2.99 -8.78 3.81
CA ARG A 87 3.16 -8.50 5.26
C ARG A 87 2.36 -7.28 5.70
N LEU A 88 2.10 -6.34 4.80
CA LEU A 88 1.45 -5.07 5.09
C LEU A 88 -0.08 -5.14 4.96
N ILE A 89 -0.60 -5.99 4.09
CA ILE A 89 -2.04 -6.13 3.81
C ILE A 89 -2.76 -6.96 4.90
N LEU A 90 -1.99 -7.62 5.77
CA LEU A 90 -2.49 -8.36 6.93
C LEU A 90 -2.55 -7.52 8.22
N LEU A 91 -2.17 -6.25 8.15
CA LEU A 91 -2.27 -5.30 9.27
C LEU A 91 -3.70 -4.80 9.46
#